data_AF-A0A7W9G3D5-F1
#
_entry.id   AF-A0A7W9G3D5-F1
#
_cell.length_a   1.000
_cell.length_b   1.000
_cell.length_c   1.000
_cell.angle_alpha   90.00
_cell.angle_beta   90.00
_cell.angle_gamma   90.00
#
_symmetry.space_group_name_H-M   'P 1'
#
loop_
_entity.id
_entity.type
_entity.pdbx_description
1 polymer ?
#
loop_
_entity_poly.entity_id
_entity_poly.type
_entity_poly.pdbx_seq_one_letter_code
_entity_poly.pdbx_strand_id
1 'polypeptide(L)' 'MSLTVQQVLSRFPGWQIIDMSGGWVAMRINFVPRVSGLSNVRCGETLEELAENLHAEIRNQKSRQPAVGR' A
#
# COMPACT_ATOMS: atom_id res chain seq x y z
N MET A 1 20.62 3.69 4.51
CA MET A 1 20.46 2.92 3.26
C MET A 1 19.14 3.35 2.66
N SER A 2 19.13 3.86 1.43
CA SER A 2 17.91 4.25 0.73
C SER A 2 17.10 3.01 0.37
N LEU A 3 15.78 3.07 0.54
CA LEU A 3 14.88 1.99 0.15
C LEU A 3 14.84 1.87 -1.37
N THR A 4 14.86 0.64 -1.90
CA THR A 4 14.69 0.40 -3.34
C THR A 4 13.28 -0.07 -3.66
N VAL A 5 12.85 0.15 -4.91
CA VAL A 5 11.54 -0.33 -5.39
C VAL A 5 11.37 -1.84 -5.20
N GLN A 6 12.42 -2.63 -5.47
CA GLN A 6 12.39 -4.08 -5.25
C GLN A 6 12.17 -4.46 -3.78
N GLN A 7 12.76 -3.70 -2.84
CA GLN A 7 12.52 -3.93 -1.41
C GLN A 7 11.08 -3.59 -1.02
N VAL A 8 10.49 -2.53 -1.59
CA VAL A 8 9.08 -2.20 -1.38
C VAL A 8 8.18 -3.30 -1.94
N LEU A 9 8.40 -3.73 -3.18
CA LEU A 9 7.60 -4.78 -3.83
C LEU A 9 7.70 -6.12 -3.10
N SER A 10 8.89 -6.50 -2.62
CA SER A 10 9.09 -7.70 -1.80
C SER A 10 8.26 -7.67 -0.51
N ARG A 11 8.09 -6.50 0.10
CA ARG A 11 7.28 -6.30 1.30
C ARG A 11 5.78 -6.20 1.00
N PHE A 12 5.41 -5.74 -0.20
CA PHE A 12 4.03 -5.43 -0.58
C PHE A 12 3.67 -6.02 -1.95
N PRO A 13 3.63 -7.36 -2.10
CA PRO A 13 3.47 -8.02 -3.41
C PRO A 13 2.12 -7.79 -4.09
N GLY A 14 1.11 -7.30 -3.36
CA GLY A 14 -0.20 -6.95 -3.92
C GLY A 14 -0.28 -5.56 -4.57
N TRP A 15 0.86 -4.86 -4.65
CA TRP A 15 0.96 -3.48 -5.13
C TRP A 15 1.98 -3.38 -6.25
N GLN A 16 1.70 -2.49 -7.19
CA GLN A 16 2.61 -2.05 -8.23
C GLN A 16 3.10 -0.65 -7.87
N ILE A 17 4.40 -0.40 -7.98
CA ILE A 17 5.02 0.90 -7.69
C ILE A 17 5.33 1.60 -9.02
N ILE A 18 5.00 2.89 -9.09
CA ILE A 18 5.15 3.75 -10.25
C ILE A 18 5.90 5.00 -9.80
N ASP A 19 6.94 5.35 -10.54
CA ASP A 19 7.67 6.61 -10.40
C ASP A 19 6.92 7.71 -11.16
N MET A 20 6.67 8.83 -10.48
CA MET A 20 5.99 10.00 -11.03
C MET A 20 6.90 11.22 -10.84
N SER A 21 6.78 12.22 -11.71
CA SER A 21 7.51 13.48 -11.58
C SER A 21 7.10 14.21 -10.29
N GLY A 22 7.84 13.96 -9.21
CA GLY A 22 7.59 14.52 -7.87
C GLY A 22 7.24 13.50 -6.78
N GLY A 23 7.36 12.19 -7.03
CA GLY A 23 7.21 11.19 -5.98
C GLY A 23 6.82 9.81 -6.50
N TRP A 24 6.30 8.99 -5.59
CA TRP A 24 6.01 7.59 -5.84
C TRP A 24 4.54 7.27 -5.62
N VAL A 25 3.99 6.44 -6.48
CA VAL A 25 2.61 5.96 -6.40
C VAL A 25 2.61 4.44 -6.33
N ALA A 26 1.85 3.89 -5.38
CA ALA A 26 1.51 2.48 -5.33
C ALA A 26 0.05 2.27 -5.73
N MET A 27 -0.18 1.41 -6.72
CA MET A 27 -1.53 0.96 -7.09
C MET A 27 -1.71 -0.52 -6.78
N ARG A 28 -2.89 -0.91 -6.27
CA ARG A 28 -3.19 -2.32 -6.05
C ARG A 28 -3.25 -3.05 -7.39
N ILE A 29 -2.65 -4.23 -7.43
CA ILE A 29 -2.77 -5.13 -8.60
C ILE A 29 -4.22 -5.62 -8.73
N ASN A 30 -4.84 -5.96 -7.60
CA ASN A 30 -6.24 -6.35 -7.52
C ASN A 30 -7.05 -5.22 -6.88
N PHE A 31 -7.85 -4.52 -7.70
CA PHE A 31 -8.71 -3.44 -7.24
C PHE A 31 -9.78 -3.98 -6.28
N VAL A 32 -9.92 -3.33 -5.14
CA VAL A 32 -10.99 -3.62 -4.19
C VAL A 32 -12.18 -2.68 -4.42
N PRO A 33 -13.42 -3.14 -4.19
CA PRO A 33 -14.61 -2.30 -4.32
C PRO A 33 -14.56 -1.08 -3.39
N ARG A 34 -15.15 0.04 -3.82
CA ARG A 34 -15.22 1.28 -3.00
C ARG A 34 -15.87 1.07 -1.62
N VAL A 35 -16.80 0.13 -1.51
CA VAL A 35 -17.49 -0.20 -0.25
C VAL A 35 -16.59 -0.86 0.80
N SER A 36 -15.38 -1.30 0.43
CA SER A 36 -14.43 -1.92 1.36
C SER A 36 -13.81 -0.93 2.35
N GLY A 37 -13.93 0.38 2.10
CA GLY A 37 -13.27 1.42 2.91
C GLY A 37 -11.74 1.40 2.81
N LEU A 38 -11.20 0.70 1.81
CA LEU A 38 -9.78 0.61 1.50
C LEU A 38 -9.44 1.46 0.28
N SER A 39 -8.20 1.92 0.21
CA SER A 39 -7.73 2.65 -0.96
C SER A 39 -7.08 1.69 -1.96
N ASN A 40 -7.36 1.93 -3.24
CA ASN A 40 -6.68 1.25 -4.35
C ASN A 40 -5.35 1.93 -4.72
N VAL A 41 -5.10 3.13 -4.19
CA VAL A 41 -3.93 3.96 -4.51
C VAL A 41 -3.34 4.54 -3.23
N ARG A 42 -2.01 4.55 -3.13
CA ARG A 42 -1.24 5.26 -2.11
C ARG A 42 -0.13 6.06 -2.79
N CYS A 43 0.22 7.20 -2.21
CA CYS A 43 1.29 8.07 -2.68
C CYS A 43 2.28 8.35 -1.55
N GLY A 44 3.48 8.76 -1.91
CA GLY A 44 4.49 9.32 -1.01
C GLY A 44 5.50 10.12 -1.83
N GLU A 45 6.09 11.15 -1.26
CA GLU A 45 7.13 11.95 -1.90
C GLU A 45 8.42 11.12 -2.08
N THR A 46 8.67 10.21 -1.14
CA THR A 46 9.80 9.26 -1.13
C THR A 46 9.33 7.80 -1.09
N LEU A 47 10.21 6.86 -1.43
CA LEU A 47 9.90 5.42 -1.31
C LEU A 47 9.67 5.00 0.13
N GLU A 48 10.39 5.62 1.07
CA GLU A 48 10.24 5.43 2.51
C GLU A 48 8.84 5.84 2.97
N GLU A 49 8.40 7.06 2.61
CA GLU A 49 7.05 7.54 2.94
C GLU A 49 5.96 6.66 2.30
N LEU A 50 6.14 6.27 1.04
CA LEU A 50 5.21 5.36 0.38
C LEU A 50 5.12 4.01 1.12
N ALA A 51 6.25 3.46 1.55
CA ALA A 51 6.28 2.22 2.31
C ALA A 51 5.60 2.34 3.68
N GLU A 52 5.74 3.47 4.37
CA GLU A 52 5.03 3.76 5.64
C GLU A 52 3.52 3.85 5.42
N ASN A 53 3.08 4.54 4.36
CA ASN A 53 1.68 4.64 3.98
C ASN A 53 1.06 3.28 3.63
N LEU A 54 1.80 2.43 2.92
CA LEU A 54 1.41 1.04 2.64
C LEU A 54 1.33 0.19 3.91
N HIS A 55 2.27 0.38 4.84
CA HIS A 55 2.27 -0.33 6.11
C HIS A 55 1.07 0.08 6.99
N ALA A 56 0.73 1.38 7.02
CA ALA A 56 -0.45 1.89 7.72
C ALA A 56 -1.76 1.30 7.16
N GLU A 57 -1.87 1.16 5.84
CA GLU A 57 -3.01 0.51 5.17
C GLU A 57 -3.19 -0.94 5.64
N ILE A 58 -2.11 -1.73 5.68
CA ILE A 58 -2.17 -3.14 6.11
C ILE A 58 -2.53 -3.26 7.60
N ARG A 59 -1.98 -2.39 8.46
CA ARG A 59 -2.35 -2.35 9.87
C ARG A 59 -3.84 -2.07 10.04
N ASN A 60 -4.37 -1.09 9.31
CA ASN A 60 -5.79 -0.74 9.36
C ASN A 60 -6.69 -1.86 8.81
N GLN A 61 -6.23 -2.64 7.81
CA GLN A 61 -6.93 -3.84 7.34
C GLN A 61 -7.06 -4.91 8.42
N LYS A 62 -5.98 -5.21 9.16
CA LYS A 62 -6.01 -6.20 10.24
C LYS A 62 -6.99 -5.79 11.35
N SER A 63 -7.05 -4.50 11.66
CA SER A 63 -7.98 -3.96 12.67
C SER A 63 -9.45 -3.98 12.22
N ARG A 64 -9.71 -3.98 10.90
CA ARG A 64 -11.06 -3.92 10.31
C ARG A 64 -11.59 -5.27 9.84
N GLN A 65 -10.84 -6.37 10.00
CA GLN A 65 -11.42 -7.68 9.82
C GLN A 65 -12.56 -7.83 10.84
N PRO A 66 -13.83 -8.01 10.40
CA PRO A 66 -14.88 -8.33 11.34
C PRO A 66 -14.46 -9.63 12.02
N ALA A 67 -14.58 -9.68 13.34
CA ALA A 67 -14.56 -10.93 14.06
C ALA A 67 -15.66 -11.81 13.44
N VAL A 68 -15.29 -12.70 12.52
CA VAL A 68 -16.14 -13.83 12.13
C VAL A 68 -16.09 -14.78 13.32
N GLY A 69 -16.86 -14.41 14.34
CA GLY A 69 -17.23 -15.26 15.46
C GLY A 69 -18.20 -16.32 14.94
N ARG A 70 -17.89 -17.55 15.29
CA ARG A 70 -18.60 -18.79 14.94
C ARG A 70 -20.03 -18.83 15.44
#